data_AF-A0A7V0NZ02-F1
#
_entry.id   AF-A0A7V0NZ02-F1
#
_cell.length_a   1.000
_cell.length_b   1.000
_cell.length_c   1.000
_cell.angle_alpha   90.00
_cell.angle_beta   90.00
_cell.angle_gamma   90.00
#
_symmetry.space_group_name_H-M   'P 1'
#
loop_
_entity.id
_entity.type
_entity.pdbx_description
1 polymer ?
#
loop_
_entity_poly.entity_id
_entity_poly.type
_entity_poly.pdbx_seq_one_letter_code
_entity_poly.pdbx_strand_id
1 'polypeptide(L)'
;MAQSENNANIESHLSWTTILKALADENRLQIIHELLRQEASVQDLSNTLDIKTYNISKHLKILETSGLVRKRKDGVHRIYHITEKLKSRITDDNQVLDLGCCKFIFGAS
;
A
#
# COMPACT_ATOMS: atom_id res chain seq x y z
N MET A 1 19.94 -35.19 -21.25
CA MET A 1 18.68 -35.73 -20.70
C MET A 1 18.67 -35.35 -19.22
N ALA A 2 18.12 -34.18 -18.88
CA ALA A 2 16.70 -33.99 -18.50
C ALA A 2 16.37 -34.80 -17.23
N GLN A 3 15.89 -34.25 -16.11
CA GLN A 3 15.23 -32.98 -15.77
C GLN A 3 15.26 -32.90 -14.21
N SER A 4 15.54 -31.73 -13.61
CA SER A 4 14.56 -30.81 -13.00
C SER A 4 13.70 -31.41 -11.89
N GLU A 5 13.94 -30.99 -10.64
CA GLU A 5 12.86 -30.75 -9.68
C GLU A 5 13.08 -29.42 -8.95
N ASN A 6 12.18 -28.50 -9.25
CA ASN A 6 12.00 -27.15 -8.74
C ASN A 6 10.70 -27.20 -7.93
N ASN A 7 10.62 -26.70 -6.70
CA ASN A 7 9.34 -26.22 -6.17
C ASN A 7 9.47 -25.26 -4.98
N ALA A 8 9.57 -23.98 -5.33
CA ALA A 8 8.74 -22.88 -4.82
C ALA A 8 8.10 -23.05 -3.43
N ASN A 9 8.81 -22.67 -2.37
CA ASN A 9 8.16 -22.27 -1.12
C ASN A 9 8.88 -21.06 -0.50
N ILE A 10 8.87 -19.93 -1.22
CA ILE A 10 9.21 -18.62 -0.64
C ILE A 10 7.86 -18.00 -0.25
N GLU A 11 7.35 -18.40 0.90
CA GLU A 11 6.25 -17.68 1.52
C GLU A 11 6.68 -16.22 1.68
N SER A 12 6.00 -15.35 0.95
CA SER A 12 6.24 -13.92 1.04
C SER A 12 5.89 -13.47 2.47
N HIS A 13 6.85 -13.44 3.37
CA HIS A 13 6.67 -12.79 4.67
C HIS A 13 6.85 -11.29 4.44
N LEU A 14 5.79 -10.50 4.65
CA LEU A 14 6.01 -9.07 4.87
C LEU A 14 6.70 -8.95 6.24
N SER A 15 7.86 -8.30 6.29
CA SER A 15 8.47 -7.92 7.55
C SER A 15 7.61 -6.83 8.19
N TRP A 16 7.02 -7.11 9.35
CA TRP A 16 6.23 -6.12 10.10
C TRP A 16 7.02 -4.85 10.37
N THR A 17 8.32 -4.96 10.64
CA THR A 17 9.21 -3.80 10.79
C THR A 17 9.21 -2.91 9.55
N THR A 18 9.22 -3.50 8.34
CA THR A 18 9.17 -2.75 7.08
C THR A 18 7.82 -2.07 6.88
N ILE A 19 6.72 -2.78 7.17
CA ILE A 19 5.36 -2.22 7.08
C ILE A 19 5.21 -1.05 8.05
N LEU A 20 5.51 -1.27 9.33
CA LEU A 20 5.32 -0.28 10.39
C LEU A 20 6.18 0.96 10.16
N LYS A 21 7.43 0.81 9.71
CA LYS A 21 8.27 1.96 9.29
C LYS A 21 7.66 2.73 8.12
N ALA A 22 7.06 2.02 7.15
CA ALA A 22 6.38 2.65 6.03
C ALA A 22 5.07 3.32 6.44
N LEU A 23 4.40 2.87 7.50
CA LEU A 23 3.17 3.47 8.01
C LEU A 23 3.39 4.57 9.07
N ALA A 24 4.56 4.64 9.71
CA ALA A 24 4.87 5.62 10.75
C ALA A 24 5.14 7.05 10.21
N ASP A 25 4.20 7.59 9.43
CA ASP A 25 4.22 8.94 8.85
C ASP A 25 2.81 9.34 8.43
N GLU A 26 2.42 10.54 8.81
CA GLU A 26 1.05 11.04 8.65
C GLU A 26 0.60 11.07 7.18
N ASN A 27 1.42 11.63 6.28
CA ASN A 27 1.08 11.69 4.87
C ASN A 27 0.95 10.30 4.24
N ARG A 28 1.80 9.33 4.63
CA ARG A 28 1.69 7.95 4.15
C ARG A 28 0.43 7.26 4.65
N LEU A 29 0.00 7.52 5.88
CA LEU A 29 -1.27 7.02 6.40
C LEU A 29 -2.46 7.61 5.63
N GLN A 30 -2.44 8.92 5.37
CA GLN A 30 -3.47 9.59 4.56
C GLN A 30 -3.54 9.03 3.13
N ILE A 31 -2.39 8.80 2.48
CA ILE A 31 -2.34 8.18 1.16
C ILE A 31 -2.91 6.76 1.19
N ILE A 32 -2.56 5.94 2.19
CA ILE A 32 -3.11 4.60 2.33
C ILE A 32 -4.62 4.66 2.54
N HIS A 33 -5.11 5.55 3.40
CA HIS A 33 -6.53 5.73 3.65
C HIS A 33 -7.29 6.10 2.36
N GLU A 34 -6.77 7.02 1.55
CA GLU A 34 -7.38 7.35 0.26
C GLU A 34 -7.36 6.16 -0.71
N LEU A 35 -6.23 5.46 -0.81
CA LEU A 35 -6.07 4.30 -1.69
C LEU A 35 -6.88 3.07 -1.27
N LEU A 36 -7.28 2.99 -0.01
CA LEU A 36 -8.22 1.97 0.45
C LEU A 36 -9.61 2.22 -0.10
N ARG A 37 -10.03 3.49 -0.17
CA ARG A 37 -11.34 3.88 -0.70
C ARG A 37 -11.40 3.70 -2.22
N GLN A 38 -10.35 4.12 -2.93
CA GLN A 38 -10.32 4.06 -4.39
C GLN A 38 -8.88 4.07 -4.95
N GLU A 39 -8.68 3.46 -6.11
CA GLU A 39 -7.41 3.61 -6.83
C GLU A 39 -7.25 5.06 -7.31
N ALA A 40 -6.03 5.61 -7.24
CA ALA A 40 -5.79 7.02 -7.53
C ALA A 40 -4.44 7.25 -8.22
N SER A 41 -4.35 8.30 -9.04
CA SER A 41 -3.07 8.77 -9.57
C SER A 41 -2.34 9.67 -8.57
N VAL A 42 -1.08 9.99 -8.87
CA VAL A 42 -0.30 10.97 -8.09
C VAL A 42 -1.00 12.34 -8.08
N GLN A 43 -1.66 12.72 -9.17
CA GLN A 43 -2.35 14.01 -9.26
C GLN A 43 -3.62 14.00 -8.42
N ASP A 44 -4.38 12.92 -8.46
CA ASP A 44 -5.61 12.78 -7.64
C ASP A 44 -5.27 12.86 -6.15
N LEU A 45 -4.26 12.10 -5.71
CA LEU A 45 -3.79 12.13 -4.31
C LEU A 45 -3.25 13.52 -3.91
N SER A 46 -2.55 14.19 -4.82
CA SER A 46 -2.04 15.54 -4.59
C SER A 46 -3.18 16.55 -4.38
N ASN A 47 -4.23 16.46 -5.18
CA ASN A 47 -5.40 17.33 -5.09
C ASN A 47 -6.23 17.04 -3.83
N THR A 48 -6.47 15.75 -3.53
CA THR A 48 -7.29 15.34 -2.38
C THR A 48 -6.63 15.68 -1.05
N LEU A 49 -5.31 15.50 -0.94
CA LEU A 49 -4.57 15.66 0.32
C LEU A 49 -3.93 17.05 0.47
N ASP A 50 -4.02 17.93 -0.54
CA ASP A 50 -3.30 19.21 -0.61
C ASP A 50 -1.77 19.07 -0.38
N ILE A 51 -1.19 18.00 -0.91
CA ILE A 51 0.25 17.72 -0.83
C ILE A 51 0.85 17.83 -2.21
N LYS A 52 2.00 18.51 -2.33
CA LYS A 52 2.73 18.63 -3.61
C LYS A 52 3.03 17.26 -4.24
N THR A 53 2.81 17.15 -5.55
CA THR A 53 3.02 15.93 -6.36
C THR A 53 4.38 15.25 -6.17
N TYR A 54 5.46 16.02 -5.99
CA TYR A 54 6.81 15.49 -5.68
C TYR A 54 6.83 14.73 -4.34
N ASN A 55 6.18 15.27 -3.31
CA ASN A 55 6.09 14.62 -2.00
C ASN A 55 5.22 13.37 -2.07
N ILE A 56 4.06 13.43 -2.75
CA ILE A 56 3.23 12.24 -3.01
C ILE A 56 4.04 11.14 -3.69
N SER A 57 4.80 11.48 -4.74
CA SER A 57 5.63 10.51 -5.46
C SER A 57 6.70 9.87 -4.57
N LYS A 58 7.33 10.65 -3.69
CA LYS A 58 8.30 10.16 -2.69
C LYS A 58 7.64 9.20 -1.70
N HIS A 59 6.48 9.57 -1.15
CA HIS A 59 5.72 8.74 -0.23
C HIS A 59 5.27 7.43 -0.88
N LEU A 60 4.69 7.49 -2.09
CA LEU A 60 4.29 6.31 -2.86
C LEU A 60 5.47 5.40 -3.18
N LYS A 61 6.67 5.93 -3.43
CA LYS A 61 7.86 5.10 -3.65
C LYS A 61 8.24 4.29 -2.41
N ILE A 62 8.13 4.88 -1.22
CA ILE A 62 8.37 4.18 0.05
C ILE A 62 7.33 3.07 0.24
N LEU A 63 6.04 3.41 0.06
CA LEU A 63 4.93 2.45 0.18
C LEU A 63 5.00 1.31 -0.85
N GLU A 64 5.47 1.60 -2.07
CA GLU A 64 5.65 0.60 -3.13
C GLU A 64 6.80 -0.36 -2.79
N THR A 65 7.90 0.20 -2.24
CA THR A 65 9.07 -0.57 -1.83
C THR A 65 8.78 -1.44 -0.61
N SER A 66 7.89 -1.00 0.30
CA SER A 66 7.40 -1.82 1.41
C SER A 66 6.36 -2.87 1.01
N GLY A 67 5.88 -2.83 -0.24
CA GLY A 67 4.89 -3.78 -0.77
C GLY A 67 3.44 -3.49 -0.36
N LEU A 68 3.16 -2.31 0.19
CA LEU A 68 1.80 -1.90 0.61
C LEU A 68 0.96 -1.42 -0.57
N VAL A 69 1.60 -0.79 -1.56
CA VAL A 69 0.93 -0.35 -2.80
C VAL A 69 1.61 -0.91 -4.04
N ARG A 70 0.84 -0.99 -5.11
CA ARG A 70 1.30 -1.25 -6.47
C ARG A 70 0.75 -0.17 -7.39
N LYS A 71 1.28 -0.14 -8.60
CA LYS A 71 0.78 0.75 -9.65
C LYS A 71 0.64 0.01 -10.96
N ARG A 72 -0.35 0.40 -11.73
CA ARG A 72 -0.55 -0.03 -13.12
C ARG A 72 -0.46 1.19 -14.03
N LYS A 73 -0.11 0.95 -15.30
CA LYS A 73 -0.16 1.98 -16.33
C LYS A 73 -1.59 2.07 -16.85
N ASP A 74 -2.12 3.29 -16.94
CA ASP A 74 -3.43 3.58 -17.51
C ASP A 74 -3.28 4.78 -18.45
N GLY A 75 -3.18 4.49 -19.75
CA GLY A 75 -2.76 5.48 -20.75
C GLY A 75 -1.39 6.09 -20.40
N VAL A 76 -1.38 7.40 -20.18
CA VAL A 76 -0.17 8.16 -19.75
C VAL A 76 -0.03 8.24 -18.23
N HIS A 77 -1.06 7.85 -17.49
CA HIS A 77 -1.10 7.95 -16.03
C HIS A 77 -0.62 6.67 -15.36
N ARG A 78 -0.15 6.81 -14.12
CA ARG A 78 0.14 5.69 -13.22
C ARG A 78 -0.93 5.70 -12.14
N ILE A 79 -1.72 4.63 -12.08
CA ILE A 79 -2.78 4.45 -11.10
C ILE A 79 -2.27 3.55 -9.99
N TYR A 80 -2.31 4.05 -8.76
CA TYR A 80 -1.87 3.36 -7.56
C TYR A 80 -3.04 2.69 -6.85
N HIS A 81 -2.79 1.54 -6.25
CA HIS A 81 -3.77 0.75 -5.50
C HIS A 81 -3.11 -0.03 -4.36
N ILE A 82 -3.91 -0.37 -3.36
CA ILE A 82 -3.52 -1.24 -2.25
C ILE A 82 -3.29 -2.67 -2.74
N THR A 83 -2.23 -3.31 -2.28
CA THR A 83 -1.95 -4.71 -2.65
C THR A 83 -2.95 -5.67 -2.02
N GLU A 84 -3.28 -6.77 -2.72
CA GLU A 84 -4.16 -7.82 -2.19
C GLU A 84 -3.68 -8.38 -0.83
N LYS A 85 -2.36 -8.37 -0.62
CA LYS A 85 -1.75 -8.78 0.64
C LYS A 85 -2.05 -7.85 1.81
N LEU A 86 -2.19 -6.56 1.55
CA LEU A 86 -2.62 -5.59 2.54
C LEU A 86 -4.15 -5.61 2.67
N LYS A 87 -4.90 -5.76 1.56
CA LYS A 87 -6.37 -5.90 1.59
C LYS A 87 -6.83 -7.07 2.47
N SER A 88 -6.16 -8.22 2.40
CA SER A 88 -6.51 -9.38 3.24
C SER A 88 -6.26 -9.16 4.74
N ARG A 89 -5.61 -8.06 5.11
CA ARG A 89 -5.35 -7.63 6.49
C ARG A 89 -6.24 -6.47 6.90
N ILE A 90 -7.11 -5.98 6.02
CA ILE A 90 -7.97 -4.84 6.29
C ILE A 90 -9.42 -5.33 6.33
N THR A 91 -10.22 -4.76 7.22
CA THR A 91 -11.65 -5.05 7.32
C THR A 91 -12.42 -4.56 6.10
N ASP A 92 -13.61 -5.12 5.85
CA ASP A 92 -14.43 -4.81 4.67
C ASP A 92 -14.84 -3.31 4.58
N ASP A 93 -14.86 -2.60 5.70
CA ASP A 93 -15.13 -1.17 5.79
C ASP A 93 -13.87 -0.28 5.61
N ASN A 94 -12.71 -0.89 5.37
CA ASN A 94 -11.41 -0.23 5.23
C ASN A 94 -10.96 0.58 6.45
N GLN A 95 -11.58 0.38 7.62
CA GLN A 95 -11.29 1.18 8.82
C GLN A 95 -10.26 0.51 9.73
N VAL A 96 -10.02 -0.81 9.62
CA VAL A 96 -9.14 -1.51 10.54
C VAL A 96 -8.06 -2.28 9.81
N LEU A 97 -6.79 -2.00 10.12
CA LEU A 97 -5.66 -2.83 9.76
C LEU A 97 -5.37 -3.85 10.87
N ASP A 98 -5.53 -5.13 10.56
CA ASP A 98 -5.27 -6.26 11.44
C ASP A 98 -3.88 -6.85 11.20
N LEU A 99 -3.00 -6.69 12.20
CA LEU A 99 -1.63 -7.21 12.19
C LEU A 99 -1.54 -8.62 12.82
N GLY A 100 -2.67 -9.19 13.26
CA GLY A 100 -2.78 -10.44 13.99
C GLY A 100 -2.56 -10.28 15.51
N CYS A 101 -1.57 -9.49 15.94
CA CYS A 101 -1.33 -9.20 17.36
C CYS A 101 -1.90 -7.85 17.82
N CYS A 102 -2.19 -6.94 16.89
CA CYS A 102 -2.71 -5.60 17.14
C CYS A 102 -3.64 -5.18 16.00
N LYS A 103 -4.62 -4.34 16.31
CA LYS A 103 -5.50 -3.69 15.32
C LYS A 103 -5.26 -2.18 15.32
N PHE A 104 -5.09 -1.61 14.14
CA PHE A 104 -5.00 -0.16 13.94
C PHE A 104 -6.30 0.34 13.34
N ILE A 105 -6.99 1.22 14.03
CA ILE A 105 -8.26 1.79 13.56
C ILE A 105 -7.94 3.14 12.93
N PHE A 106 -8.15 3.26 11.62
CA PHE A 106 -8.18 4.53 10.93
C PHE A 106 -9.48 5.21 11.36
N GLY A 107 -9.39 6.14 12.31
CA GLY A 107 -10.57 6.80 12.84
C GLY A 107 -11.31 7.57 11.75
N ALA A 108 -12.61 7.32 11.59
CA ALA A 108 -13.51 8.20 10.87
C ALA A 108 -13.48 9.57 11.56
N SER A 109 -12.91 10.57 10.87
CA SER A 109 -13.10 11.98 11.21
C SER A 109 -14.42 12.47 10.64
#